data_AF-A0A3M1WL73-F1
#
_entry.id   AF-A0A3M1WL73-F1
#
_cell.length_a   1.000
_cell.length_b   1.000
_cell.length_c   1.000
_cell.angle_alpha   90.00
_cell.angle_beta   90.00
_cell.angle_gamma   90.00
#
_symmetry.space_group_name_H-M   'P 1'
#
loop_
_entity.id
_entity.type
_entity.pdbx_description
1 polymer ?
#
loop_
_entity_poly.entity_id
_entity_poly.type
_entity_poly.pdbx_seq_one_letter_code
_entity_poly.pdbx_strand_id
1 'polypeptide(L)'
;MAYAGIVYSRQVRGKTFTFGVSGLLYKSNVLMYDRQTESLWSQIERRAVTGVMSGARLDVLSSTLTSWRRWLELHPDTLVLTANTGYSRDYSRDPYEDYYRSRHGLFGLFRGGPGEEAKMLVAGVADSGIELAVQVELLRRQGLWRQTLSGRRVELRLDARDESISATVDGRTVPTVVTYWFVWKDFYPGSRLMKDGETD
;
A
#
# COMPACT_ATOMS: atom_id res chain seq x y z
N MET A 1 2.36 -7.89 -8.60
CA MET A 1 2.70 -7.33 -7.27
C MET A 1 1.87 -6.07 -7.07
N ALA A 2 1.20 -5.89 -5.92
CA ALA A 2 0.31 -4.73 -5.72
C ALA A 2 1.04 -3.43 -5.35
N TYR A 3 2.31 -3.51 -4.93
CA TYR A 3 3.07 -2.40 -4.35
C TYR A 3 2.47 -1.85 -3.05
N ALA A 4 1.80 -2.69 -2.23
CA ALA A 4 1.14 -2.26 -1.01
C ALA A 4 1.90 -2.70 0.26
N GLY A 5 2.54 -1.76 0.94
CA GLY A 5 3.15 -1.95 2.25
C GLY A 5 2.26 -1.38 3.36
N ILE A 6 1.70 -2.24 4.21
CA ILE A 6 0.84 -1.82 5.34
C ILE A 6 1.15 -2.68 6.57
N VAL A 7 1.28 -2.03 7.73
CA VAL A 7 1.52 -2.70 9.02
C VAL A 7 0.25 -2.72 9.85
N TYR A 8 -0.07 -3.88 10.42
CA TYR A 8 -1.28 -4.09 11.22
C TYR A 8 -0.96 -4.55 12.64
N SER A 9 -1.82 -4.16 13.57
CA SER A 9 -1.87 -4.78 14.89
C SER A 9 -2.30 -6.24 14.73
N ARG A 10 -1.58 -7.13 15.41
CA ARG A 10 -1.97 -8.54 15.51
C ARG A 10 -3.04 -8.79 16.57
N GLN A 11 -3.45 -7.77 17.30
CA GLN A 11 -4.53 -7.85 18.28
C GLN A 11 -5.86 -7.63 17.57
N VAL A 12 -6.74 -8.63 17.60
CA VAL A 12 -8.08 -8.54 17.03
C VAL A 12 -9.08 -9.06 18.06
N ARG A 13 -10.08 -8.24 18.42
CA ARG A 13 -11.12 -8.58 19.43
C ARG A 13 -10.52 -9.12 20.74
N GLY A 14 -9.45 -8.49 21.22
CA GLY A 14 -8.77 -8.86 22.47
C GLY A 14 -7.89 -10.12 22.40
N LYS A 15 -7.79 -10.78 21.23
CA LYS A 15 -6.95 -11.95 21.03
C LYS A 15 -5.78 -11.63 20.11
N THR A 16 -4.72 -12.40 20.28
CA THR A 16 -3.49 -12.28 19.52
C THR A 16 -3.49 -13.29 18.38
N PHE A 17 -3.33 -12.81 17.16
CA PHE A 17 -3.27 -13.64 15.95
C PHE A 17 -1.86 -13.69 15.35
N THR A 18 -1.65 -14.65 14.48
CA THR A 18 -0.43 -14.77 13.64
C THR A 18 -0.88 -14.97 12.21
N PHE A 19 -0.30 -14.20 11.30
CA PHE A 19 -0.72 -14.18 9.91
C PHE A 19 0.33 -14.85 9.02
N GLY A 20 -0.13 -15.42 7.91
CA GLY A 20 0.70 -15.93 6.83
C GLY A 20 0.19 -15.47 5.47
N VAL A 21 0.99 -15.74 4.43
CA VAL A 21 0.61 -15.50 3.04
C VAL A 21 -0.10 -16.74 2.49
N SER A 22 -1.33 -16.58 2.00
CA SER A 22 -2.12 -17.72 1.49
C SER A 22 -1.72 -18.17 0.08
N GLY A 23 -1.02 -17.32 -0.67
CA GLY A 23 -0.79 -17.50 -2.11
C GLY A 23 -2.00 -17.11 -2.98
N LEU A 24 -3.15 -16.79 -2.38
CA LEU A 24 -4.35 -16.35 -3.09
C LEU A 24 -4.32 -14.84 -3.34
N LEU A 25 -4.94 -14.43 -4.45
CA LEU A 25 -5.14 -13.04 -4.82
C LEU A 25 -6.63 -12.68 -4.83
N TYR A 26 -6.94 -11.50 -4.32
CA TYR A 26 -8.24 -10.85 -4.41
C TYR A 26 -8.03 -9.42 -4.89
N LYS A 27 -8.67 -9.03 -6.00
CA LYS A 27 -8.48 -7.69 -6.63
C LYS A 27 -7.00 -7.34 -6.82
N SER A 28 -6.25 -8.29 -7.35
CA SER A 28 -4.80 -8.19 -7.61
C SER A 28 -3.91 -7.94 -6.38
N ASN A 29 -4.45 -8.10 -5.18
CA ASN A 29 -3.71 -8.03 -3.93
C ASN A 29 -3.78 -9.34 -3.14
N VAL A 30 -2.79 -9.56 -2.27
CA VAL A 30 -2.68 -10.79 -1.49
C VAL A 30 -3.81 -10.92 -0.46
N LEU A 31 -4.30 -12.14 -0.28
CA LEU A 31 -5.05 -12.52 0.91
C LEU A 31 -4.08 -13.09 1.95
N MET A 32 -4.07 -12.49 3.13
CA MET A 32 -3.42 -13.09 4.30
C MET A 32 -4.36 -14.14 4.89
N TYR A 33 -3.82 -15.12 5.60
CA TYR A 33 -4.64 -15.98 6.47
C TYR A 33 -4.17 -15.85 7.91
N ASP A 34 -5.06 -15.99 8.88
CA ASP A 34 -4.66 -16.18 10.27
C ASP A 34 -4.53 -17.67 10.61
N ARG A 35 -3.53 -18.03 11.39
CA ARG A 35 -3.25 -19.44 11.74
C ARG A 35 -4.23 -20.02 12.76
N GLN A 36 -5.00 -19.18 13.44
CA GLN A 36 -5.87 -19.57 14.54
C GLN A 36 -7.22 -20.08 14.04
N THR A 37 -7.73 -19.51 12.97
CA THR A 37 -9.07 -19.79 12.42
C THR A 37 -9.07 -20.03 10.93
N GLU A 38 -7.92 -19.87 10.27
CA GLU A 38 -7.75 -20.00 8.82
C GLU A 38 -8.67 -19.05 8.02
N SER A 39 -9.12 -17.96 8.65
CA SER A 39 -9.90 -16.93 7.97
C SER A 39 -9.00 -16.16 7.00
N LEU A 40 -9.54 -15.77 5.84
CA LEU A 40 -8.80 -14.97 4.87
C LEU A 40 -9.04 -13.48 5.09
N TRP A 41 -7.97 -12.68 5.01
CA TRP A 41 -7.94 -11.26 5.30
C TRP A 41 -7.46 -10.49 4.09
N SER A 42 -8.28 -9.54 3.63
CA SER A 42 -7.88 -8.59 2.60
C SER A 42 -7.01 -7.50 3.22
N GLN A 43 -5.77 -7.39 2.72
CA GLN A 43 -4.80 -6.43 3.25
C GLN A 43 -5.24 -4.98 3.00
N ILE A 44 -5.84 -4.63 1.85
CA ILE A 44 -6.26 -3.23 1.58
C ILE A 44 -7.62 -2.91 2.19
N GLU A 45 -8.55 -3.88 2.24
CA GLU A 45 -9.85 -3.67 2.94
C GLU A 45 -9.70 -3.69 4.47
N ARG A 46 -8.57 -4.15 4.99
CA ARG A 46 -8.29 -4.25 6.42
C ARG A 46 -9.27 -5.17 7.13
N ARG A 47 -9.75 -6.21 6.46
CA ARG A 47 -10.92 -6.98 6.91
C ARG A 47 -10.81 -8.45 6.54
N ALA A 48 -11.27 -9.31 7.45
CA ALA A 48 -11.53 -10.71 7.14
C ALA A 48 -12.71 -10.83 6.16
N VAL A 49 -12.48 -11.48 5.03
CA VAL A 49 -13.46 -11.64 3.95
C VAL A 49 -14.13 -13.02 3.96
N THR A 50 -13.53 -14.01 4.63
CA THR A 50 -14.07 -15.36 4.80
C THR A 50 -13.80 -15.89 6.20
N GLY A 51 -14.34 -17.07 6.52
CA GLY A 51 -14.04 -17.79 7.74
C GLY A 51 -14.71 -17.22 9.00
N VAL A 52 -14.33 -17.77 10.15
CA VAL A 52 -14.90 -17.44 11.48
C VAL A 52 -14.74 -15.95 11.80
N MET A 53 -13.67 -15.34 11.32
CA MET A 53 -13.38 -13.93 11.59
C MET A 53 -14.05 -12.97 10.61
N SER A 54 -14.86 -13.46 9.64
CA SER A 54 -15.48 -12.62 8.62
C SER A 54 -16.10 -11.33 9.17
N GLY A 55 -15.79 -10.20 8.53
CA GLY A 55 -16.21 -8.87 8.94
C GLY A 55 -15.34 -8.22 10.03
N ALA A 56 -14.49 -8.97 10.74
CA ALA A 56 -13.53 -8.38 11.67
C ALA A 56 -12.51 -7.51 10.92
N ARG A 57 -12.08 -6.43 11.57
CA ARG A 57 -11.15 -5.44 11.01
C ARG A 57 -9.77 -5.51 11.67
N LEU A 58 -8.76 -5.11 10.92
CA LEU A 58 -7.38 -4.93 11.38
C LEU A 58 -7.11 -3.46 11.65
N ASP A 59 -6.52 -3.17 12.80
CA ASP A 59 -6.06 -1.82 13.13
C ASP A 59 -4.72 -1.56 12.45
N VAL A 60 -4.66 -0.49 11.65
CA VAL A 60 -3.42 -0.06 11.00
C VAL A 60 -2.50 0.55 12.04
N LEU A 61 -1.23 0.13 12.05
CA LEU A 61 -0.19 0.77 12.85
C LEU A 61 0.52 1.83 12.02
N SER A 62 0.91 2.93 12.67
CA SER A 62 1.75 3.94 12.03
C SER A 62 3.07 3.32 11.59
N SER A 63 3.38 3.44 10.30
CA SER A 63 4.60 2.95 9.69
C SER A 63 5.01 3.88 8.56
N THR A 64 6.30 3.97 8.30
CA THR A 64 6.86 4.79 7.22
C THR A 64 7.51 3.88 6.18
N LEU A 65 7.09 3.99 4.92
CA LEU A 65 7.84 3.44 3.79
C LEU A 65 8.95 4.45 3.45
N THR A 66 10.21 4.02 3.51
CA THR A 66 11.39 4.87 3.34
C THR A 66 12.48 4.15 2.56
N SER A 67 13.47 4.89 2.08
CA SER A 67 14.64 4.32 1.41
C SER A 67 15.60 3.64 2.41
N TRP A 68 16.32 2.62 1.95
CA TRP A 68 17.36 1.96 2.76
C TRP A 68 18.45 2.94 3.21
N ARG A 69 18.85 3.87 2.33
CA ARG A 69 19.81 4.92 2.65
C ARG A 69 19.33 5.74 3.85
N ARG A 70 18.09 6.23 3.81
CA ARG A 70 17.53 7.03 4.90
C ARG A 70 17.42 6.22 6.19
N TRP A 71 16.98 4.97 6.09
CA TRP A 71 16.90 4.08 7.24
C TRP A 71 18.26 3.96 7.93
N LEU A 72 19.33 3.71 7.19
CA LEU A 72 20.68 3.60 7.76
C LEU A 72 21.22 4.93 8.33
N GLU A 73 20.89 6.07 7.72
CA GLU A 73 21.23 7.38 8.31
C GLU A 73 20.59 7.57 9.70
N LEU A 74 19.36 7.07 9.89
CA LEU A 74 18.61 7.18 11.14
C LEU A 74 18.94 6.06 12.14
N HIS A 75 19.33 4.90 11.65
CA HIS A 75 19.56 3.68 12.42
C HIS A 75 20.88 3.01 11.97
N PRO A 76 22.04 3.64 12.24
CA PRO A 76 23.34 3.21 11.72
C PRO A 76 23.76 1.82 12.20
N ASP A 77 23.27 1.39 13.37
CA ASP A 77 23.56 0.08 13.96
C ASP A 77 22.63 -1.04 13.45
N THR A 78 21.78 -0.77 12.46
CA THR A 78 20.89 -1.79 11.88
C THR A 78 21.72 -2.93 11.27
N LEU A 79 21.43 -4.15 11.72
CA LEU A 79 22.00 -5.36 11.14
C LEU A 79 21.07 -5.92 10.05
N VAL A 80 21.66 -6.38 8.96
CA VAL A 80 20.97 -7.15 7.91
C VAL A 80 21.59 -8.54 7.78
N LEU A 81 20.80 -9.51 7.33
CA LEU A 81 21.31 -10.85 7.06
C LEU A 81 22.35 -10.81 5.93
N THR A 82 23.43 -11.57 6.10
CA THR A 82 24.45 -11.73 5.07
C THR A 82 23.89 -12.45 3.84
N ALA A 83 24.34 -12.05 2.65
CA ALA A 83 24.08 -12.79 1.42
C ALA A 83 24.84 -14.14 1.37
N ASN A 84 25.88 -14.31 2.19
CA ASN A 84 26.63 -15.55 2.32
C ASN A 84 25.87 -16.57 3.20
N THR A 85 24.81 -17.14 2.62
CA THR A 85 23.90 -18.06 3.31
C THR A 85 24.27 -19.54 3.14
N GLY A 86 25.26 -19.87 2.30
CA GLY A 86 25.57 -21.25 1.90
C GLY A 86 24.70 -21.79 0.74
N TYR A 87 23.80 -20.99 0.18
CA TYR A 87 22.95 -21.37 -0.95
C TYR A 87 23.30 -20.56 -2.21
N SER A 88 23.16 -21.18 -3.38
CA SER A 88 23.29 -20.52 -4.69
C SER A 88 22.02 -19.76 -5.05
N ARG A 89 21.80 -18.60 -4.42
CA ARG A 89 20.74 -17.66 -4.79
C ARG A 89 21.32 -16.27 -4.95
N ASP A 90 21.09 -15.67 -6.12
CA ASP A 90 21.46 -14.29 -6.39
C ASP A 90 20.42 -13.34 -5.76
N TYR A 91 20.79 -12.74 -4.63
CA TYR A 91 19.97 -11.76 -3.91
C TYR A 91 20.15 -10.33 -4.44
N SER A 92 21.03 -10.10 -5.42
CA SER A 92 21.23 -8.79 -6.03
C SER A 92 20.19 -8.47 -7.10
N ARG A 93 19.50 -9.50 -7.61
CA ARG A 93 18.49 -9.37 -8.66
C ARG A 93 17.08 -9.35 -8.08
N ASP A 94 16.31 -8.31 -8.41
CA ASP A 94 14.87 -8.28 -8.15
C ASP A 94 14.13 -9.15 -9.19
N PRO A 95 13.46 -10.26 -8.78
CA PRO A 95 12.74 -11.11 -9.71
C PRO A 95 11.51 -10.44 -10.34
N TYR A 96 11.08 -9.27 -9.85
CA TYR A 96 9.91 -8.53 -10.33
C TYR A 96 10.26 -7.20 -11.02
N GLU A 97 11.53 -6.91 -11.27
CA GLU A 97 11.97 -5.65 -11.89
C GLU A 97 11.21 -5.33 -13.20
N ASP A 98 11.10 -6.32 -14.10
CA ASP A 98 10.38 -6.18 -15.37
C ASP A 98 8.90 -5.87 -15.18
N TYR A 99 8.28 -6.44 -14.14
CA TYR A 99 6.89 -6.17 -13.81
C TYR A 99 6.69 -4.73 -13.34
N TYR A 100 7.63 -4.18 -12.56
CA TYR A 100 7.60 -2.80 -12.08
C TYR A 100 7.82 -1.80 -13.22
N ARG A 101 8.71 -2.11 -14.17
CA ARG A 101 9.00 -1.27 -15.34
C ARG A 101 7.91 -1.32 -16.41
N SER A 102 7.27 -2.48 -16.58
CA SER A 102 6.23 -2.65 -17.60
C SER A 102 4.99 -1.81 -17.29
N ARG A 103 4.48 -1.11 -18.30
CA ARG A 103 3.19 -0.42 -18.23
C ARG A 103 1.98 -1.36 -18.40
N HIS A 104 2.23 -2.63 -18.71
CA HIS A 104 1.22 -3.67 -18.86
C HIS A 104 1.26 -4.65 -17.66
N GLY A 105 0.11 -5.24 -17.32
CA GLY A 105 0.00 -6.23 -16.24
C GLY A 105 0.72 -7.55 -16.55
N LEU A 106 0.85 -8.42 -15.55
CA LEU A 106 1.55 -9.72 -15.67
C LEU A 106 0.82 -10.72 -16.60
N PHE A 107 -0.47 -10.50 -16.87
CA PHE A 107 -1.31 -11.42 -17.64
C PHE A 107 -1.82 -10.78 -18.92
N GLY A 108 -0.94 -10.69 -19.93
CA GLY A 108 -1.28 -10.25 -21.28
C GLY A 108 -2.03 -11.28 -22.13
N LEU A 109 -2.50 -12.40 -21.58
CA LEU A 109 -3.02 -13.53 -22.37
C LEU A 109 -4.56 -13.68 -22.41
N PHE A 110 -5.33 -13.04 -21.51
CA PHE A 110 -6.80 -13.20 -21.52
C PHE A 110 -7.62 -11.94 -21.20
N ARG A 111 -6.99 -10.88 -20.66
CA ARG A 111 -7.58 -9.54 -20.50
C ARG A 111 -6.46 -8.53 -20.73
N GLY A 112 -6.73 -7.47 -21.50
CA GLY A 112 -5.80 -6.35 -21.59
C GLY A 112 -5.40 -5.92 -20.18
N GLY A 113 -4.10 -5.84 -19.91
CA GLY A 113 -3.61 -5.38 -18.62
C GLY A 113 -4.10 -3.95 -18.33
N PRO A 114 -4.05 -3.49 -17.07
CA PRO A 114 -4.29 -2.08 -16.76
C PRO A 114 -3.42 -1.20 -17.67
N GLY A 115 -4.02 -0.24 -18.36
CA GLY A 115 -3.30 0.75 -19.16
C GLY A 115 -2.38 1.63 -18.31
N GLU A 116 -1.65 2.56 -18.92
CA GLU A 116 -0.62 3.35 -18.23
C GLU A 116 -1.16 4.10 -17.00
N GLU A 117 -2.32 4.74 -17.13
CA GLU A 117 -3.02 5.41 -16.01
C GLU A 117 -3.39 4.43 -14.89
N ALA A 118 -3.69 3.18 -15.24
CA ALA A 118 -4.07 2.18 -14.27
C ALA A 118 -2.85 1.63 -13.49
N LYS A 119 -1.65 1.54 -14.10
CA LYS A 119 -0.40 1.16 -13.41
C LYS A 119 0.38 2.32 -12.78
N MET A 120 -0.17 3.52 -12.69
CA MET A 120 0.48 4.58 -11.92
C MET A 120 0.43 4.30 -10.42
N LEU A 121 1.46 4.73 -9.69
CA LEU A 121 1.46 4.70 -8.23
C LEU A 121 0.62 5.87 -7.69
N VAL A 122 -0.21 5.56 -6.71
CA VAL A 122 -1.03 6.53 -5.98
C VAL A 122 -0.82 6.35 -4.48
N ALA A 123 -0.90 7.45 -3.74
CA ALA A 123 -1.08 7.46 -2.31
C ALA A 123 -2.58 7.56 -2.00
N GLY A 124 -3.17 6.45 -1.57
CA GLY A 124 -4.58 6.35 -1.23
C GLY A 124 -4.87 6.76 0.22
N VAL A 125 -6.00 7.42 0.44
CA VAL A 125 -6.56 7.74 1.76
C VAL A 125 -8.01 7.28 1.80
N ALA A 126 -8.34 6.45 2.80
CA ALA A 126 -9.68 5.93 3.05
C ALA A 126 -10.01 6.03 4.55
N ASP A 127 -10.55 7.18 4.97
CA ASP A 127 -10.83 7.51 6.38
C ASP A 127 -11.94 8.58 6.48
N SER A 128 -12.81 8.49 7.49
CA SER A 128 -13.85 9.51 7.79
C SER A 128 -14.77 9.85 6.61
N GLY A 129 -15.09 8.86 5.76
CA GLY A 129 -15.93 9.05 4.58
C GLY A 129 -15.20 9.69 3.38
N ILE A 130 -13.90 9.94 3.50
CA ILE A 130 -13.03 10.33 2.39
C ILE A 130 -12.46 9.07 1.77
N GLU A 131 -12.62 8.95 0.45
CA GLU A 131 -11.95 7.97 -0.41
C GLU A 131 -11.28 8.74 -1.56
N LEU A 132 -9.95 8.78 -1.54
CA LEU A 132 -9.17 9.58 -2.49
C LEU A 132 -7.85 8.88 -2.80
N ALA A 133 -7.31 9.16 -3.97
CA ALA A 133 -5.98 8.73 -4.38
C ALA A 133 -5.23 9.89 -5.04
N VAL A 134 -4.04 10.25 -4.54
CA VAL A 134 -3.18 11.25 -5.17
C VAL A 134 -2.07 10.54 -5.91
N GLN A 135 -1.84 10.89 -7.18
CA GLN A 135 -0.71 10.36 -7.94
C GLN A 135 0.62 10.67 -7.21
N VAL A 136 1.45 9.65 -7.02
CA VAL A 136 2.74 9.83 -6.31
C VAL A 136 3.64 10.84 -7.05
N GLU A 137 3.59 10.87 -8.37
CA GLU A 137 4.36 11.83 -9.17
C GLU A 137 3.91 13.29 -8.94
N LEU A 138 2.62 13.51 -8.72
CA LEU A 138 2.08 14.82 -8.29
C LEU A 138 2.67 15.25 -6.95
N LEU A 139 2.73 14.33 -5.99
CA LEU A 139 3.35 14.58 -4.70
C LEU A 139 4.86 14.83 -4.81
N ARG A 140 5.58 14.13 -5.68
CA ARG A 140 7.01 14.34 -5.91
C ARG A 140 7.31 15.76 -6.43
N ARG A 141 6.48 16.26 -7.35
CA ARG A 141 6.68 17.60 -7.90
C ARG A 141 6.25 18.72 -6.96
N GLN A 142 5.16 18.53 -6.21
CA GLN A 142 4.60 19.59 -5.36
C GLN A 142 5.09 19.55 -3.89
N GLY A 143 5.54 18.39 -3.41
CA GLY A 143 5.89 18.12 -2.01
C GLY A 143 4.69 18.07 -1.05
N LEU A 144 3.64 18.85 -1.31
CA LEU A 144 2.41 18.92 -0.53
C LEU A 144 1.21 19.05 -1.47
N TRP A 145 0.25 18.13 -1.33
CA TRP A 145 -1.08 18.24 -1.90
C TRP A 145 -2.10 18.47 -0.79
N ARG A 146 -3.04 19.39 -0.98
CA ARG A 146 -4.11 19.67 -0.01
C ARG A 146 -5.40 20.10 -0.69
N GLN A 147 -6.54 19.63 -0.18
CA GLN A 147 -7.85 20.06 -0.63
C GLN A 147 -8.90 19.88 0.47
N THR A 148 -10.00 20.62 0.38
CA THR A 148 -11.19 20.36 1.20
C THR A 148 -12.14 19.46 0.42
N LEU A 149 -12.41 18.27 0.94
CA LEU A 149 -13.31 17.28 0.34
C LEU A 149 -14.44 16.99 1.33
N SER A 150 -15.70 17.13 0.89
CA SER A 150 -16.88 16.88 1.75
C SER A 150 -16.82 17.62 3.10
N GLY A 151 -16.27 18.85 3.11
CA GLY A 151 -16.10 19.67 4.31
C GLY A 151 -14.92 19.29 5.22
N ARG A 152 -14.10 18.30 4.84
CA ARG A 152 -12.91 17.84 5.56
C ARG A 152 -11.65 18.34 4.86
N ARG A 153 -10.68 18.87 5.61
CA ARG A 153 -9.38 19.26 5.05
C ARG A 153 -8.48 18.03 4.98
N VAL A 154 -8.04 17.69 3.77
CA VAL A 154 -7.14 16.55 3.54
C VAL A 154 -5.80 17.07 3.04
N GLU A 155 -4.71 16.57 3.61
CA GLU A 155 -3.35 16.90 3.19
C GLU A 155 -2.53 15.63 3.02
N LEU A 156 -1.79 15.53 1.91
CA LEU A 156 -0.78 14.51 1.69
C LEU A 156 0.56 15.20 1.45
N ARG A 157 1.60 14.76 2.17
CA ARG A 157 2.94 15.33 2.09
C ARG A 157 3.95 14.24 1.75
N LEU A 158 4.83 14.54 0.82
CA LEU A 158 6.00 13.73 0.49
C LEU A 158 7.25 14.37 1.10
N ASP A 159 8.06 13.60 1.81
CA ASP A 159 9.38 14.01 2.26
C ASP A 159 10.41 13.73 1.17
N ALA A 160 10.99 14.79 0.58
CA ALA A 160 11.92 14.67 -0.53
C ALA A 160 13.23 13.95 -0.16
N ARG A 161 13.53 13.79 1.14
CA ARG A 161 14.76 13.11 1.60
C ARG A 161 14.67 11.60 1.41
N ASP A 162 13.48 11.03 1.48
CA ASP A 162 13.30 9.58 1.52
C ASP A 162 12.06 9.05 0.80
N GLU A 163 11.34 9.92 0.11
CA GLU A 163 10.09 9.68 -0.61
C GLU A 163 8.96 9.13 0.27
N SER A 164 9.06 9.27 1.60
CA SER A 164 7.97 8.87 2.48
C SER A 164 6.76 9.77 2.31
N ILE A 165 5.57 9.17 2.31
CA ILE A 165 4.31 9.89 2.16
C ILE A 165 3.52 9.76 3.46
N SER A 166 3.00 10.90 3.93
CA SER A 166 2.11 10.99 5.09
C SER A 166 0.82 11.68 4.71
N ALA A 167 -0.27 11.34 5.40
CA ALA A 167 -1.59 11.91 5.17
C ALA A 167 -2.22 12.41 6.47
N THR A 168 -2.95 13.51 6.39
CA THR A 168 -3.78 14.02 7.49
C THR A 168 -5.19 14.35 7.01
N VAL A 169 -6.18 14.16 7.87
CA VAL A 169 -7.56 14.61 7.70
C VAL A 169 -7.92 15.44 8.93
N ASP A 170 -8.28 16.71 8.70
CA ASP A 170 -8.52 17.71 9.76
C ASP A 170 -7.36 17.80 10.78
N GLY A 171 -6.12 17.65 10.30
CA GLY A 171 -4.91 17.67 11.12
C GLY A 171 -4.60 16.36 11.87
N ARG A 172 -5.52 15.38 11.88
CA ARG A 172 -5.26 14.04 12.42
C ARG A 172 -4.53 13.20 11.39
N THR A 173 -3.40 12.59 11.77
CA THR A 173 -2.72 11.61 10.93
C THR A 173 -3.64 10.42 10.64
N VAL A 174 -3.76 10.09 9.36
CA VAL A 174 -4.51 8.93 8.88
C VAL A 174 -3.60 7.98 8.13
N PRO A 175 -3.90 6.67 8.10
CA PRO A 175 -3.21 5.74 7.25
C PRO A 175 -3.27 6.16 5.78
N THR A 176 -2.13 6.09 5.10
CA THR A 176 -2.05 6.18 3.65
C THR A 176 -1.45 4.90 3.10
N VAL A 177 -1.93 4.45 1.95
CA VAL A 177 -1.42 3.25 1.27
C VAL A 177 -0.89 3.68 -0.09
N VAL A 178 0.40 3.53 -0.30
CA VAL A 178 0.97 3.61 -1.64
C VAL A 178 0.69 2.28 -2.34
N THR A 179 0.12 2.31 -3.54
CA THR A 179 -0.21 1.13 -4.35
C THR A 179 -0.46 1.56 -5.78
N TYR A 180 -0.61 0.61 -6.71
CA TYR A 180 -1.10 0.94 -8.05
C TYR A 180 -2.55 1.40 -8.06
N TRP A 181 -2.89 2.36 -8.93
CA TRP A 181 -4.25 2.91 -9.07
C TRP A 181 -5.30 1.83 -9.33
N PHE A 182 -5.02 0.89 -10.25
CA PHE A 182 -5.97 -0.19 -10.56
C PHE A 182 -6.29 -1.06 -9.33
N VAL A 183 -5.31 -1.29 -8.46
CA VAL A 183 -5.51 -2.03 -7.21
C VAL A 183 -6.36 -1.20 -6.25
N TRP A 184 -6.00 0.08 -6.04
CA TRP A 184 -6.74 0.96 -5.14
C TRP A 184 -8.22 1.10 -5.55
N LYS A 185 -8.47 1.35 -6.84
CA LYS A 185 -9.82 1.55 -7.39
C LYS A 185 -10.69 0.30 -7.26
N ASP A 186 -10.12 -0.89 -7.36
CA ASP A 186 -10.89 -2.13 -7.14
C ASP A 186 -11.42 -2.22 -5.69
N PHE A 187 -10.69 -1.68 -4.71
CA PHE A 187 -11.12 -1.67 -3.30
C PHE A 187 -11.99 -0.46 -2.93
N TYR A 188 -11.71 0.70 -3.52
CA TYR A 188 -12.40 1.96 -3.26
C TYR A 188 -12.90 2.57 -4.58
N PRO A 189 -13.92 1.98 -5.23
CA PRO A 189 -14.34 2.34 -6.59
C PRO A 189 -14.92 3.76 -6.71
N GLY A 190 -15.37 4.35 -5.59
CA GLY A 190 -15.82 5.74 -5.50
C GLY A 190 -14.70 6.76 -5.31
N SER A 191 -13.44 6.31 -5.22
CA SER A 191 -12.30 7.20 -4.98
C SER A 191 -12.15 8.24 -6.07
N ARG A 192 -11.93 9.49 -5.66
CA ARG A 192 -11.48 10.55 -6.55
C ARG A 192 -9.98 10.40 -6.78
N LEU A 193 -9.58 10.40 -8.04
CA LEU A 193 -8.18 10.36 -8.44
C LEU A 193 -7.70 11.79 -8.69
N MET A 194 -6.58 12.16 -8.08
CA MET A 194 -5.93 13.46 -8.25
C MET A 194 -4.60 13.25 -8.98
N LYS A 195 -4.51 13.74 -10.21
CA LYS A 195 -3.35 13.58 -11.10
C LYS A 195 -2.99 14.90 -11.79
N ASP A 196 -1.87 14.92 -12.51
CA ASP A 196 -1.52 16.09 -13.31
C ASP A 196 -2.53 16.41 -14.40
N GLY A 197 -2.73 17.70 -14.66
CA GLY A 197 -3.54 18.20 -15.77
C GLY A 197 -5.03 18.32 -15.49
N GLU A 198 -5.50 17.91 -14.31
CA GLU A 198 -6.84 18.21 -13.82
C GLU A 198 -6.77 19.40 -12.84
N THR A 199 -6.92 20.61 -13.37
CA THR A 199 -7.45 21.74 -12.59
C THR A 199 -8.98 21.62 -12.59
N ASP A 200 -9.60 21.73 -11.41
CA ASP A 200 -11.05 21.91 -11.26
C ASP A 200 -11.62 22.94 -12.26
#